data_AF-A0A2H3H0I5-F1
#
_entry.id   AF-A0A2H3H0I5-F1
#
_cell.length_a   1.000
_cell.length_b   1.000
_cell.length_c   1.000
_cell.angle_alpha   90.00
_cell.angle_beta   90.00
_cell.angle_gamma   90.00
#
_symmetry.space_group_name_H-M   'P 1'
#
loop_
_entity.id
_entity.type
_entity.pdbx_description
1 polymer ?
#
loop_
_entity_poly.entity_id
_entity_poly.type
_entity_poly.pdbx_seq_one_letter_code
_entity_poly.pdbx_strand_id
1 'polypeptide(L)'
;MASPPSCVKVVGSINWDIINRIESHHGNWQHASFPHTAGIDPCPGGHGVNQATAVYRASHSRPSESSSHYNAADPIGDVQVHMIGMVGEDEDNRGQKIINALADNSVNVEGVHLAKGVRNGYAHIYVDMQGTPRITNDPLANGYLTWDLVEKELDKSPPADLILVQLEIPQDTVERTIDYANKKQIPIIFNSAPVSTRASNLYKHPQIFQVDHLILNHHCVKAICEIRAPRNGFALDDGMTSITDIQALYSKYCDDFHRQGARCVVITLGHRGVLASYLEPPDANDNSGQRTFFYPATKRSEELVDETGASDAFIGAYAVEILRQMKTPANLNLRPRSFDLDIGSAIEHGMKAGALTTESFGSFPAIPWREQWMGPEIKWLTANPFFMQ
;
A
#
# COMPACT_ATOMS: atom_id res chain seq x y z
N MET A 1 31.23 -11.21 -6.17
CA MET A 1 30.70 -9.83 -6.10
C MET A 1 29.28 -9.93 -5.57
N ALA A 2 28.92 -9.16 -4.54
CA ALA A 2 27.53 -9.13 -4.08
C ALA A 2 26.64 -8.62 -5.22
N SER A 3 25.45 -9.20 -5.38
CA SER A 3 24.44 -8.69 -6.31
C SER A 3 24.10 -7.24 -5.92
N PRO A 4 23.87 -6.34 -6.89
CA PRO A 4 23.43 -4.99 -6.57
C PRO A 4 22.10 -5.05 -5.81
N PRO A 5 21.85 -4.09 -4.91
CA PRO A 5 20.57 -4.02 -4.20
C PRO A 5 19.44 -3.86 -5.21
N SER A 6 18.31 -4.47 -4.90
CA SER A 6 17.07 -4.32 -5.65
C SER A 6 16.55 -2.88 -5.55
N CYS A 7 15.86 -2.38 -6.57
CA CYS A 7 15.27 -1.05 -6.57
C CYS A 7 13.75 -1.08 -6.61
N VAL A 8 13.10 -0.44 -5.64
CA VAL A 8 11.66 -0.15 -5.66
C VAL A 8 11.46 1.32 -5.98
N LYS A 9 10.71 1.62 -7.05
CA LYS A 9 10.28 2.99 -7.36
C LYS A 9 8.82 3.17 -6.95
N VAL A 10 8.57 4.08 -6.03
CA VAL A 10 7.22 4.42 -5.56
C VAL A 10 6.77 5.69 -6.27
N VAL A 11 5.73 5.58 -7.09
CA VAL A 11 5.12 6.69 -7.80
C VAL A 11 3.85 7.10 -7.06
N GLY A 12 3.88 8.27 -6.41
CA GLY A 12 2.65 9.01 -6.15
C GLY A 12 2.69 10.02 -5.02
N SER A 13 1.66 10.03 -4.17
CA SER A 13 1.34 11.18 -3.33
C SER A 13 2.31 11.49 -2.20
N ILE A 14 2.41 12.78 -1.91
CA ILE A 14 3.15 13.39 -0.81
C ILE A 14 2.20 14.37 -0.10
N ASN A 15 1.63 13.93 1.03
CA ASN A 15 0.69 14.73 1.81
C ASN A 15 1.30 15.20 3.14
N TRP A 16 0.75 16.30 3.64
CA TRP A 16 0.87 16.70 5.04
C TRP A 16 -0.42 16.29 5.77
N ASP A 17 -0.32 15.31 6.67
CA ASP A 17 -1.45 14.73 7.39
C ASP A 17 -1.70 15.51 8.69
N ILE A 18 -2.97 15.86 8.93
CA ILE A 18 -3.45 16.50 10.15
C ILE A 18 -4.38 15.50 10.83
N ILE A 19 -3.85 14.77 11.80
CA ILE A 19 -4.51 13.62 12.44
C ILE A 19 -5.04 14.03 13.82
N ASN A 20 -6.36 14.00 13.98
CA ASN A 20 -7.03 14.35 15.23
C ASN A 20 -7.80 13.16 15.79
N ARG A 21 -7.70 12.95 17.11
CA ARG A 21 -8.56 11.99 17.82
C ARG A 21 -9.88 12.66 18.20
N ILE A 22 -10.99 11.97 17.99
CA ILE A 22 -12.35 12.43 18.34
C ILE A 22 -13.08 11.35 19.14
N GLU A 23 -14.15 11.72 19.85
CA GLU A 23 -14.95 10.74 20.60
C GLU A 23 -15.67 9.75 19.68
N SER A 24 -16.37 10.26 18.68
CA SER A 24 -17.04 9.45 17.67
C SER A 24 -17.30 10.26 16.40
N HIS A 25 -17.52 9.57 15.28
CA HIS A 25 -17.89 10.23 14.04
C HIS A 25 -19.35 10.71 14.07
N HIS A 26 -19.56 12.01 14.01
CA HIS A 26 -20.90 12.61 13.98
C HIS A 26 -21.32 12.99 12.55
N GLY A 27 -22.60 12.77 12.21
CA GLY A 27 -23.17 13.10 10.89
C GLY A 27 -24.02 14.38 10.85
N ASN A 28 -24.34 14.96 12.01
CA ASN A 28 -25.17 16.16 12.16
C ASN A 28 -24.33 17.32 12.68
N TRP A 29 -24.85 18.56 12.59
CA TRP A 29 -24.19 19.74 13.15
C TRP A 29 -24.04 19.61 14.67
N GLN A 30 -22.82 19.31 15.11
CA GLN A 30 -22.44 19.19 16.52
C GLN A 30 -21.10 19.90 16.72
N HIS A 31 -21.05 20.76 17.73
CA HIS A 31 -19.82 21.38 18.19
C HIS A 31 -19.25 20.50 19.30
N ALA A 32 -18.06 19.94 19.07
CA ALA A 32 -17.31 19.18 20.06
C ALA A 32 -15.87 19.68 20.12
N SER A 33 -15.28 19.65 21.30
CA SER A 33 -13.84 19.84 21.49
C SER A 33 -13.12 18.51 21.30
N PHE A 34 -11.85 18.55 20.89
CA PHE A 34 -11.02 17.36 20.94
C PHE A 34 -10.85 16.90 22.40
N PRO A 35 -10.85 15.58 22.67
CA PRO A 35 -10.51 15.05 23.98
C PRO A 35 -9.15 15.58 24.44
N HIS A 36 -8.92 15.71 25.75
CA HIS A 36 -7.64 16.15 26.34
C HIS A 36 -6.48 15.13 26.16
N THR A 37 -6.55 14.30 25.14
CA THR A 37 -5.48 13.40 24.72
C THR A 37 -4.58 14.13 23.71
N ALA A 38 -3.29 13.73 23.66
CA ALA A 38 -2.37 14.29 22.69
C ALA A 38 -2.87 13.99 21.27
N GLY A 39 -3.46 14.98 20.59
CA GLY A 39 -3.48 14.98 19.13
C GLY A 39 -2.04 14.96 18.65
N ILE A 40 -1.74 14.21 17.59
CA ILE A 40 -0.42 14.27 16.98
C ILE A 40 -0.26 15.62 16.28
N ASP A 41 0.90 16.23 16.44
CA ASP A 41 1.31 17.35 15.60
C ASP A 41 1.30 16.91 14.13
N PRO A 42 0.81 17.74 13.20
CA PRO A 42 0.76 17.40 11.79
C PRO A 42 2.05 16.74 11.29
N CYS A 43 1.92 15.67 10.51
CA CYS A 43 3.03 14.79 10.15
C CYS A 43 3.09 14.54 8.63
N PRO A 44 4.21 14.02 8.11
CA PRO A 44 4.25 13.50 6.75
C PRO A 44 3.23 12.38 6.54
N GLY A 45 2.67 12.28 5.35
CA GLY A 45 1.75 11.21 4.99
C GLY A 45 1.39 11.17 3.51
N GLY A 46 0.23 10.61 3.20
CA GLY A 46 -0.13 10.20 1.84
C GLY A 46 0.40 8.82 1.50
N HIS A 47 -0.35 8.09 0.67
CA HIS A 47 -0.05 6.69 0.37
C HIS A 47 1.35 6.50 -0.23
N GLY A 48 1.85 7.42 -1.05
CA GLY A 48 3.19 7.33 -1.62
C GLY A 48 4.29 7.40 -0.56
N VAL A 49 4.26 8.42 0.29
CA VAL A 49 5.20 8.58 1.41
C VAL A 49 5.15 7.37 2.35
N ASN A 50 3.94 6.95 2.75
CA ASN A 50 3.77 5.83 3.67
C ASN A 50 4.30 4.52 3.07
N GLN A 51 3.98 4.21 1.81
CA GLN A 51 4.45 2.98 1.16
C GLN A 51 5.96 3.00 0.94
N ALA A 52 6.55 4.13 0.54
CA ALA A 52 8.00 4.24 0.39
C ALA A 52 8.72 3.97 1.72
N THR A 53 8.24 4.57 2.81
CA THR A 53 8.80 4.32 4.16
C THR A 53 8.54 2.89 4.63
N ALA A 54 7.36 2.32 4.36
CA ALA A 54 7.04 0.94 4.71
C ALA A 54 7.95 -0.07 3.99
N VAL A 55 8.20 0.11 2.69
CA VAL A 55 9.15 -0.73 1.94
C VAL A 55 10.55 -0.64 2.56
N TYR A 56 11.03 0.57 2.85
CA TYR A 56 12.35 0.73 3.45
C TYR A 56 12.44 0.05 4.83
N ARG A 57 11.52 0.36 5.75
CA ARG A 57 11.50 -0.21 7.09
C ARG A 57 11.25 -1.72 7.12
N ALA A 58 10.54 -2.27 6.14
CA ALA A 58 10.33 -3.71 6.00
C ALA A 58 11.53 -4.46 5.40
N SER A 59 12.42 -3.75 4.70
CA SER A 59 13.64 -4.32 4.13
C SER A 59 14.87 -4.14 5.01
N HIS A 60 14.85 -3.19 5.95
CA HIS A 60 16.00 -2.80 6.78
C HIS A 60 15.78 -2.99 8.28
N SER A 61 16.88 -3.20 8.98
CA SER A 61 16.95 -3.08 10.44
C SER A 61 16.91 -1.61 10.86
N ARG A 62 16.33 -1.31 12.02
CA ARG A 62 16.27 0.05 12.56
C ARG A 62 17.69 0.52 12.87
N PRO A 63 18.13 1.69 12.37
CA PRO A 63 19.43 2.23 12.74
C PRO A 63 19.53 2.39 14.26
N SER A 64 20.56 1.83 14.89
CA SER A 64 20.83 2.11 16.30
C SER A 64 21.38 3.53 16.45
N GLU A 65 21.06 4.22 17.56
CA GLU A 65 21.55 5.58 17.83
C GLU A 65 23.09 5.68 17.91
N SER A 66 23.81 4.55 17.96
CA SER A 66 25.26 4.49 18.12
C SER A 66 26.04 3.86 16.95
N SER A 67 25.39 3.44 15.86
CA SER A 67 26.08 2.74 14.76
C SER A 67 25.90 3.45 13.41
N SER A 68 26.91 4.24 13.03
CA SER A 68 27.12 4.78 11.67
C SER A 68 27.70 3.76 10.68
N HIS A 69 27.56 2.46 10.96
CA HIS A 69 28.17 1.40 10.18
C HIS A 69 27.11 0.42 9.69
N TYR A 70 26.77 0.54 8.41
CA TYR A 70 26.13 -0.50 7.63
C TYR A 70 26.97 -1.78 7.74
N ASN A 71 26.46 -2.79 8.45
CA ASN A 71 27.07 -4.11 8.44
C ASN A 71 26.75 -4.77 7.09
N ALA A 72 27.72 -4.78 6.18
CA ALA A 72 27.63 -5.39 4.84
C ALA A 72 27.41 -6.93 4.83
N ALA A 73 27.16 -7.54 6.00
CA ALA A 73 26.91 -8.97 6.18
C ALA A 73 25.46 -9.27 6.60
N ASP A 74 24.60 -8.25 6.77
CA ASP A 74 23.18 -8.47 7.02
C ASP A 74 22.43 -8.57 5.67
N PRO A 75 21.79 -9.70 5.33
CA PRO A 75 20.95 -9.81 4.13
C PRO A 75 19.71 -8.90 4.16
N ILE A 76 19.48 -8.18 5.26
CA ILE A 76 18.31 -7.33 5.56
C ILE A 76 18.62 -5.87 5.18
N GLY A 77 19.09 -5.60 3.96
CA GLY A 77 19.44 -4.23 3.54
C GLY A 77 19.61 -4.07 2.04
N ASP A 78 18.87 -4.88 1.28
CA ASP A 78 19.08 -5.12 -0.14
C ASP A 78 18.09 -4.36 -1.03
N VAL A 79 17.35 -3.37 -0.49
CA VAL A 79 16.32 -2.65 -1.24
C VAL A 79 16.54 -1.14 -1.20
N GLN A 80 16.89 -0.55 -2.34
CA GLN A 80 16.87 0.90 -2.54
C GLN A 80 15.45 1.35 -2.85
N VAL A 81 14.96 2.37 -2.16
CA VAL A 81 13.63 2.94 -2.38
C VAL A 81 13.77 4.33 -2.98
N HIS A 82 13.11 4.59 -4.10
CA HIS A 82 13.05 5.91 -4.74
C HIS A 82 11.62 6.43 -4.71
N MET A 83 11.43 7.62 -4.17
CA MET A 83 10.15 8.31 -4.21
C MET A 83 10.08 9.19 -5.45
N ILE A 84 9.00 9.03 -6.23
CA ILE A 84 8.65 9.88 -7.37
C ILE A 84 7.32 10.54 -7.04
N GLY A 85 7.34 11.87 -6.90
CA GLY A 85 6.17 12.62 -6.45
C GLY A 85 6.35 14.12 -6.56
N MET A 86 5.33 14.85 -6.12
CA MET A 86 5.32 16.31 -6.13
C MET A 86 5.12 16.86 -4.72
N VAL A 87 5.93 17.85 -4.36
CA VAL A 87 5.71 18.71 -3.19
C VAL A 87 5.27 20.10 -3.62
N GLY A 88 4.60 20.83 -2.72
CA GLY A 88 4.23 22.22 -2.93
C GLY A 88 5.19 23.23 -2.30
N GLU A 89 4.95 24.51 -2.60
CA GLU A 89 5.58 25.69 -2.00
C GLU A 89 4.66 26.28 -0.90
N ASP A 90 4.69 25.71 0.31
CA ASP A 90 3.99 26.27 1.46
C ASP A 90 4.85 27.27 2.23
N GLU A 91 4.25 28.31 2.81
CA GLU A 91 4.95 29.32 3.64
C GLU A 91 5.67 28.70 4.86
N ASP A 92 5.15 27.61 5.40
CA ASP A 92 5.72 26.87 6.54
C ASP A 92 6.57 25.66 6.14
N ASN A 93 6.96 25.58 4.86
CA ASN A 93 7.90 24.61 4.27
C ASN A 93 7.52 23.13 4.49
N ARG A 94 6.23 22.78 4.45
CA ARG A 94 5.77 21.39 4.64
C ARG A 94 6.41 20.41 3.66
N GLY A 95 6.48 20.76 2.37
CA GLY A 95 7.14 19.94 1.36
C GLY A 95 8.57 19.54 1.75
N GLN A 96 9.38 20.49 2.22
CA GLN A 96 10.75 20.22 2.65
C GLN A 96 10.80 19.35 3.92
N LYS A 97 9.88 19.55 4.86
CA LYS A 97 9.79 18.69 6.06
C LYS A 97 9.51 17.23 5.69
N ILE A 98 8.65 16.98 4.70
CA ILE A 98 8.35 15.63 4.22
C ILE A 98 9.56 15.03 3.49
N ILE A 99 10.23 15.80 2.62
CA ILE A 99 11.46 15.37 1.93
C ILE A 99 12.53 14.95 2.96
N ASN A 100 12.73 15.75 4.01
CA ASN A 100 13.68 15.42 5.07
C ASN A 100 13.27 14.14 5.80
N ALA A 101 11.99 13.97 6.14
CA ALA A 101 11.51 12.75 6.81
C ALA A 101 11.68 11.48 5.97
N LEU A 102 11.49 11.56 4.64
CA LEU A 102 11.79 10.49 3.71
C LEU A 102 13.29 10.17 3.67
N ALA A 103 14.13 11.20 3.58
CA ALA A 103 15.59 11.06 3.59
C ALA A 103 16.13 10.49 4.91
N ASP A 104 15.52 10.84 6.06
CA ASP A 104 15.83 10.25 7.37
C ASP A 104 15.49 8.75 7.43
N ASN A 105 14.53 8.31 6.61
CA ASN A 105 14.24 6.89 6.36
C ASN A 105 15.00 6.36 5.14
N SER A 106 16.08 7.03 4.72
CA SER A 106 16.95 6.66 3.59
C SER A 106 16.22 6.34 2.28
N VAL A 107 15.02 6.92 2.09
CA VAL A 107 14.34 6.92 0.80
C VAL A 107 15.03 7.95 -0.08
N ASN A 108 15.40 7.56 -1.29
CA ASN A 108 15.94 8.48 -2.29
C ASN A 108 14.83 9.43 -2.76
N VAL A 109 15.09 10.73 -2.64
CA VAL A 109 14.14 11.82 -2.93
C VAL A 109 14.50 12.61 -4.20
N GLU A 110 15.44 12.15 -5.03
CA GLU A 110 15.82 12.83 -6.27
C GLU A 110 14.68 12.89 -7.30
N GLY A 111 13.70 11.98 -7.18
CA GLY A 111 12.48 11.96 -7.97
C GLY A 111 11.34 12.81 -7.40
N VAL A 112 11.58 13.56 -6.31
CA VAL A 112 10.60 14.47 -5.73
C VAL A 112 10.77 15.88 -6.31
N HIS A 113 9.71 16.39 -6.94
CA HIS A 113 9.74 17.67 -7.66
C HIS A 113 8.84 18.72 -7.03
N LEU A 114 9.11 19.99 -7.31
CA LEU A 114 8.39 21.12 -6.74
C LEU A 114 7.31 21.65 -7.72
N ALA A 115 6.06 21.68 -7.27
CA ALA A 115 4.97 22.35 -7.96
C ALA A 115 4.98 23.85 -7.61
N LYS A 116 5.67 24.66 -8.41
CA LYS A 116 5.84 26.10 -8.17
C LYS A 116 4.50 26.83 -8.02
N GLY A 117 4.36 27.64 -6.98
CA GLY A 117 3.15 28.41 -6.68
C GLY A 117 1.94 27.58 -6.25
N VAL A 118 2.11 26.28 -5.97
CA VAL A 118 1.03 25.38 -5.52
C VAL A 118 1.33 24.92 -4.10
N ARG A 119 0.33 24.92 -3.21
CA ARG A 119 0.46 24.37 -1.85
C ARG A 119 0.68 22.85 -1.87
N ASN A 120 1.29 22.30 -0.82
CA ASN A 120 1.45 20.84 -0.74
C ASN A 120 0.11 20.15 -0.54
N GLY A 121 -0.03 18.92 -1.03
CA GLY A 121 -1.19 18.09 -0.70
C GLY A 121 -1.33 17.91 0.81
N TYR A 122 -2.56 17.78 1.29
CA TYR A 122 -2.82 17.54 2.71
C TYR A 122 -4.05 16.68 2.92
N ALA A 123 -4.10 16.03 4.08
CA ALA A 123 -5.25 15.26 4.52
C ALA A 123 -5.67 15.67 5.93
N HIS A 124 -6.97 15.86 6.14
CA HIS A 124 -7.58 15.89 7.46
C HIS A 124 -8.07 14.50 7.80
N ILE A 125 -7.56 13.97 8.90
CA ILE A 125 -7.84 12.61 9.37
C ILE A 125 -8.43 12.73 10.76
N TYR A 126 -9.62 12.18 10.94
CA TYR A 126 -10.29 12.10 12.22
C TYR A 126 -10.37 10.64 12.62
N VAL A 127 -9.85 10.29 13.79
CA VAL A 127 -9.82 8.93 14.31
C VAL A 127 -10.73 8.88 15.53
N ASP A 128 -11.76 8.03 15.50
CA ASP A 128 -12.64 7.87 16.66
C ASP A 128 -12.01 7.02 17.77
N MET A 129 -12.73 6.85 18.89
CA MET A 129 -12.27 6.02 20.01
C MET A 129 -12.24 4.53 19.70
N GLN A 130 -12.76 4.09 18.55
CA GLN A 130 -12.64 2.73 18.04
C GLN A 130 -11.42 2.58 17.11
N GLY A 131 -10.64 3.65 16.89
CA GLY A 131 -9.49 3.66 16.00
C GLY A 131 -9.86 3.77 14.52
N THR A 132 -11.12 4.00 14.17
CA THR A 132 -11.57 4.06 12.78
C THR A 132 -11.34 5.45 12.19
N PRO A 133 -10.57 5.59 11.09
CA PRO A 133 -10.29 6.88 10.48
C PRO A 133 -11.40 7.32 9.49
N ARG A 134 -11.67 8.63 9.45
CA ARG A 134 -12.30 9.32 8.32
C ARG A 134 -11.34 10.32 7.74
N ILE A 135 -11.14 10.23 6.43
CA ILE A 135 -10.10 10.96 5.70
C ILE A 135 -10.76 11.88 4.67
N THR A 136 -10.33 13.13 4.65
CA THR A 136 -10.61 14.07 3.55
C THR A 136 -9.29 14.69 3.12
N ASN A 137 -8.97 14.61 1.83
CA ASN A 137 -7.73 15.14 1.30
C ASN A 137 -7.98 16.19 0.19
N ASP A 138 -6.99 17.05 -0.02
CA ASP A 138 -6.88 17.88 -1.21
C ASP A 138 -5.54 17.57 -1.90
N PRO A 139 -5.54 17.01 -3.13
CA PRO A 139 -4.32 16.59 -3.80
C PRO A 139 -3.31 17.73 -4.03
N LEU A 140 -3.78 18.95 -4.32
CA LEU A 140 -2.95 20.12 -4.64
C LEU A 140 -1.72 19.78 -5.50
N ALA A 141 -0.49 19.94 -4.98
CA ALA A 141 0.76 19.63 -5.70
C ALA A 141 0.79 18.21 -6.30
N ASN A 142 0.18 17.21 -5.65
CA ASN A 142 0.10 15.84 -6.18
C ASN A 142 -0.65 15.80 -7.53
N GLY A 143 -1.61 16.69 -7.73
CA GLY A 143 -2.36 16.82 -8.99
C GLY A 143 -1.52 17.33 -10.17
N TYR A 144 -0.29 17.80 -9.94
CA TYR A 144 0.65 18.24 -10.97
C TYR A 144 1.67 17.17 -11.35
N LEU A 145 1.58 15.95 -10.78
CA LEU A 145 2.46 14.86 -11.15
C LEU A 145 2.07 14.31 -12.53
N THR A 146 2.77 14.76 -13.57
CA THR A 146 2.52 14.38 -14.96
C THR A 146 3.28 13.10 -15.35
N TRP A 147 2.74 12.38 -16.35
CA TRP A 147 3.41 11.25 -16.97
C TRP A 147 4.82 11.56 -17.45
N ASP A 148 5.02 12.66 -18.19
CA ASP A 148 6.33 13.00 -18.77
C ASP A 148 7.44 13.18 -17.72
N LEU A 149 7.06 13.59 -16.50
CA LEU A 149 7.97 13.67 -15.37
C LEU A 149 8.23 12.27 -14.81
N VAL A 150 7.18 11.48 -14.58
CA VAL A 150 7.31 10.12 -14.06
C VAL A 150 8.13 9.23 -14.99
N GLU A 151 7.91 9.29 -16.30
CA GLU A 151 8.68 8.52 -17.30
C GLU A 151 10.18 8.80 -17.18
N LYS A 152 10.57 10.08 -17.11
CA LYS A 152 11.97 10.49 -16.94
C LYS A 152 12.59 9.92 -15.67
N GLU A 153 11.87 9.95 -14.55
CA GLU A 153 12.35 9.40 -13.27
C GLU A 153 12.40 7.86 -13.28
N LEU A 154 11.46 7.20 -13.96
CA LEU A 154 11.46 5.76 -14.14
C LEU A 154 12.62 5.27 -15.02
N ASP A 155 13.04 6.05 -16.03
CA ASP A 155 14.18 5.75 -16.89
C ASP A 155 15.55 6.02 -16.24
N LYS A 156 15.62 6.78 -15.12
CA LYS A 156 16.88 6.99 -14.39
C LYS A 156 17.39 5.71 -13.72
N SER A 157 18.71 5.61 -13.58
CA SER A 157 19.36 4.54 -12.81
C SER A 157 19.18 4.73 -11.29
N PRO A 158 19.12 3.63 -10.51
CA PRO A 158 19.02 2.25 -10.98
C PRO A 158 17.65 1.95 -11.62
N PRO A 159 17.58 0.99 -12.56
CA PRO A 159 16.30 0.54 -13.10
C PRO A 159 15.44 -0.06 -11.97
N ALA A 160 14.12 0.13 -12.05
CA ALA A 160 13.21 -0.45 -11.07
C ALA A 160 13.12 -1.98 -11.23
N ASP A 161 13.25 -2.71 -10.13
CA ASP A 161 12.88 -4.13 -10.03
C ASP A 161 11.40 -4.30 -9.65
N LEU A 162 10.79 -3.28 -9.05
CA LEU A 162 9.38 -3.24 -8.69
C LEU A 162 8.88 -1.79 -8.70
N ILE A 163 7.68 -1.56 -9.23
CA ILE A 163 7.00 -0.26 -9.15
C ILE A 163 5.79 -0.38 -8.22
N LEU A 164 5.64 0.59 -7.31
CA LEU A 164 4.42 0.80 -6.53
C LEU A 164 3.71 2.07 -7.03
N VAL A 165 2.40 2.01 -7.23
CA VAL A 165 1.58 3.17 -7.63
C VAL A 165 0.22 3.17 -6.95
N GLN A 166 -0.39 4.35 -6.77
CA GLN A 166 -1.69 4.53 -6.10
C GLN A 166 -2.54 5.66 -6.71
N LEU A 167 -3.80 5.80 -6.27
CA LEU A 167 -4.81 6.72 -6.85
C LEU A 167 -4.89 8.11 -6.20
N GLU A 168 -3.89 8.56 -5.43
CA GLU A 168 -3.83 9.95 -4.94
C GLU A 168 -3.16 10.95 -5.90
N ILE A 169 -2.79 10.49 -7.09
CA ILE A 169 -2.21 11.29 -8.18
C ILE A 169 -3.11 11.23 -9.42
N PRO A 170 -2.85 12.02 -10.50
CA PRO A 170 -3.68 11.99 -11.70
C PRO A 170 -3.82 10.58 -12.27
N GLN A 171 -5.05 10.16 -12.56
CA GLN A 171 -5.36 8.81 -13.08
C GLN A 171 -4.61 8.50 -14.38
N ASP A 172 -4.47 9.46 -15.29
CA ASP A 172 -3.67 9.30 -16.53
C ASP A 172 -2.21 8.95 -16.24
N THR A 173 -1.61 9.56 -15.21
CA THR A 173 -0.25 9.22 -14.76
C THR A 173 -0.16 7.78 -14.23
N VAL A 174 -1.17 7.34 -13.48
CA VAL A 174 -1.25 5.95 -12.97
C VAL A 174 -1.37 4.96 -14.14
N GLU A 175 -2.30 5.20 -15.06
CA GLU A 175 -2.52 4.34 -16.24
C GLU A 175 -1.26 4.19 -17.08
N ARG A 176 -0.56 5.31 -17.34
CA ARG A 176 0.68 5.28 -18.13
C ARG A 176 1.86 4.68 -17.38
N THR A 177 1.91 4.81 -16.05
CA THR A 177 2.89 4.09 -15.21
C THR A 177 2.70 2.57 -15.33
N ILE A 178 1.44 2.11 -15.34
CA ILE A 178 1.11 0.69 -15.52
C ILE A 178 1.46 0.21 -16.93
N ASP A 179 1.12 0.98 -17.96
CA ASP A 179 1.50 0.67 -19.35
C ASP A 179 3.03 0.61 -19.52
N TYR A 180 3.77 1.55 -18.93
CA TYR A 180 5.23 1.54 -18.94
C TYR A 180 5.81 0.30 -18.26
N ALA A 181 5.32 -0.05 -17.06
CA ALA A 181 5.76 -1.24 -16.35
C ALA A 181 5.53 -2.51 -17.19
N ASN A 182 4.35 -2.61 -17.82
CA ASN A 182 4.03 -3.72 -18.72
C ASN A 182 4.95 -3.78 -19.95
N LYS A 183 5.19 -2.65 -20.62
CA LYS A 183 6.08 -2.57 -21.79
C LYS A 183 7.53 -2.94 -21.45
N LYS A 184 8.01 -2.51 -20.28
CA LYS A 184 9.37 -2.78 -19.80
C LYS A 184 9.50 -4.11 -19.07
N GLN A 185 8.39 -4.85 -18.91
CA GLN A 185 8.32 -6.09 -18.13
C GLN A 185 8.79 -5.91 -16.67
N ILE A 186 8.52 -4.74 -16.09
CA ILE A 186 8.79 -4.44 -14.69
C ILE A 186 7.55 -4.86 -13.87
N PRO A 187 7.72 -5.67 -12.82
CA PRO A 187 6.65 -5.99 -11.89
C PRO A 187 6.00 -4.73 -11.30
N ILE A 188 4.68 -4.73 -11.20
CA ILE A 188 3.94 -3.59 -10.63
C ILE A 188 2.88 -4.02 -9.62
N ILE A 189 2.89 -3.33 -8.48
CA ILE A 189 1.84 -3.39 -7.48
C ILE A 189 1.05 -2.08 -7.57
N PHE A 190 -0.24 -2.21 -7.80
CA PHE A 190 -1.17 -1.09 -7.81
C PHE A 190 -2.07 -1.16 -6.58
N ASN A 191 -1.94 -0.15 -5.71
CA ASN A 191 -2.90 0.11 -4.65
C ASN A 191 -4.00 1.02 -5.18
N SER A 192 -5.22 0.50 -5.36
CA SER A 192 -6.31 1.30 -5.93
C SER A 192 -6.94 2.31 -4.95
N ALA A 193 -6.28 2.63 -3.84
CA ALA A 193 -6.78 3.58 -2.85
C ALA A 193 -6.22 5.00 -3.07
N PRO A 194 -7.01 6.05 -2.76
CA PRO A 194 -8.46 6.04 -2.57
C PRO A 194 -9.19 6.01 -3.92
N VAL A 195 -10.34 5.36 -3.97
CA VAL A 195 -11.26 5.47 -5.12
C VAL A 195 -12.08 6.74 -4.95
N SER A 196 -11.67 7.84 -5.59
CA SER A 196 -12.42 9.10 -5.51
C SER A 196 -13.69 9.06 -6.35
N THR A 197 -14.71 9.84 -6.00
CA THR A 197 -15.90 10.06 -6.84
C THR A 197 -15.56 10.72 -8.18
N ARG A 198 -14.38 11.35 -8.29
CA ARG A 198 -13.81 11.93 -9.51
C ARG A 198 -13.05 10.91 -10.36
N ALA A 199 -12.77 9.71 -9.86
CA ALA A 199 -12.22 8.61 -10.66
C ALA A 199 -13.29 8.22 -11.69
N SER A 200 -13.27 8.91 -12.82
CA SER A 200 -14.22 8.76 -13.89
C SER A 200 -14.16 7.33 -14.38
N ASN A 201 -15.22 6.55 -14.09
CA ASN A 201 -15.42 5.16 -14.50
C ASN A 201 -14.12 4.42 -14.85
N LEU A 202 -13.38 3.94 -13.84
CA LEU A 202 -12.12 3.17 -14.01
C LEU A 202 -12.25 2.06 -15.07
N TYR A 203 -13.46 1.50 -15.26
CA TYR A 203 -13.73 0.51 -16.31
C TYR A 203 -13.75 1.04 -17.75
N LYS A 204 -13.75 2.36 -17.98
CA LYS A 204 -13.46 2.95 -19.30
C LYS A 204 -11.99 2.81 -19.68
N HIS A 205 -11.12 2.58 -18.70
CA HIS A 205 -9.68 2.44 -18.84
C HIS A 205 -9.23 1.09 -18.27
N PRO A 206 -9.71 -0.05 -18.83
CA PRO A 206 -9.48 -1.38 -18.26
C PRO A 206 -7.98 -1.73 -18.14
N GLN A 207 -7.11 -1.08 -18.92
CA GLN A 207 -5.66 -1.20 -18.81
C GLN A 207 -5.12 -0.89 -17.40
N ILE A 208 -5.82 -0.09 -16.59
CA ILE A 208 -5.40 0.21 -15.22
C ILE A 208 -5.43 -1.03 -14.31
N PHE A 209 -6.15 -2.08 -14.71
CA PHE A 209 -6.18 -3.36 -13.97
C PHE A 209 -5.16 -4.37 -14.49
N GLN A 210 -4.41 -4.08 -15.56
CA GLN A 210 -3.37 -4.97 -16.10
C GLN A 210 -2.09 -4.89 -15.26
N VAL A 211 -2.16 -5.40 -14.04
CA VAL A 211 -1.09 -5.32 -13.04
C VAL A 211 -0.73 -6.71 -12.52
N ASP A 212 0.49 -6.86 -12.00
CA ASP A 212 0.90 -8.13 -11.39
C ASP A 212 0.19 -8.34 -10.05
N HIS A 213 0.09 -7.28 -9.24
CA HIS A 213 -0.59 -7.30 -7.96
C HIS A 213 -1.53 -6.09 -7.83
N LEU A 214 -2.83 -6.35 -7.79
CA LEU A 214 -3.85 -5.38 -7.45
C LEU A 214 -4.18 -5.50 -5.97
N ILE A 215 -3.87 -4.47 -5.17
CA ILE A 215 -4.16 -4.45 -3.74
C ILE A 215 -5.25 -3.43 -3.47
N LEU A 216 -6.29 -3.86 -2.78
CA LEU A 216 -7.54 -3.13 -2.57
C LEU A 216 -7.93 -3.24 -1.10
N ASN A 217 -8.55 -2.21 -0.54
CA ASN A 217 -9.38 -2.41 0.65
C ASN A 217 -10.85 -2.64 0.24
N HIS A 218 -11.65 -3.20 1.14
CA HIS A 218 -13.06 -3.48 0.89
C HIS A 218 -13.90 -2.25 0.48
N HIS A 219 -13.59 -1.05 0.98
CA HIS A 219 -14.26 0.18 0.55
C HIS A 219 -13.95 0.53 -0.91
N CYS A 220 -12.70 0.30 -1.36
CA CYS A 220 -12.30 0.49 -2.75
C CYS A 220 -12.97 -0.51 -3.66
N VAL A 221 -13.07 -1.79 -3.25
CA VAL A 221 -13.84 -2.81 -3.99
C VAL A 221 -15.27 -2.35 -4.21
N LYS A 222 -15.95 -1.92 -3.13
CA LYS A 222 -17.32 -1.42 -3.21
C LYS A 222 -17.43 -0.23 -4.17
N ALA A 223 -16.59 0.79 -3.99
CA ALA A 223 -16.62 2.00 -4.82
C ALA A 223 -16.40 1.67 -6.31
N ILE A 224 -15.44 0.81 -6.63
CA ILE A 224 -15.15 0.40 -8.01
C ILE A 224 -16.35 -0.39 -8.60
N CYS A 225 -16.86 -1.38 -7.87
CA CYS A 225 -17.98 -2.20 -8.34
C CYS A 225 -19.29 -1.39 -8.49
N GLU A 226 -19.57 -0.45 -7.57
CA GLU A 226 -20.73 0.45 -7.67
C GLU A 226 -20.66 1.34 -8.91
N ILE A 227 -19.48 1.86 -9.25
CA ILE A 227 -19.26 2.63 -10.48
C ILE A 227 -19.57 1.79 -11.73
N ARG A 228 -19.22 0.49 -11.71
CA ARG A 228 -19.45 -0.43 -12.83
C ARG A 228 -20.92 -0.73 -13.06
N ALA A 229 -21.66 -1.05 -11.99
CA ALA A 229 -23.06 -1.47 -12.09
C ALA A 229 -23.91 -0.83 -10.96
N PRO A 230 -24.27 0.45 -11.09
CA PRO A 230 -24.96 1.22 -10.04
C PRO A 230 -26.34 0.68 -9.62
N ARG A 231 -26.90 -0.29 -10.37
CA ARG A 231 -28.23 -0.87 -10.14
C ARG A 231 -28.22 -2.25 -9.48
N ASN A 232 -27.04 -2.86 -9.33
CA ASN A 232 -26.89 -4.09 -8.57
C ASN A 232 -26.51 -3.67 -7.15
N GLY A 233 -27.36 -3.97 -6.16
CA GLY A 233 -27.13 -3.57 -4.77
C GLY A 233 -25.85 -4.18 -4.18
N PHE A 234 -24.72 -3.55 -4.44
CA PHE A 234 -23.44 -3.85 -3.81
C PHE A 234 -23.49 -3.34 -2.38
N ALA A 235 -24.03 -4.14 -1.48
CA ALA A 235 -23.91 -3.86 -0.06
C ALA A 235 -22.47 -4.12 0.36
N LEU A 236 -21.85 -3.15 1.06
CA LEU A 236 -20.84 -3.51 2.04
C LEU A 236 -21.58 -4.36 3.06
N ASP A 237 -21.21 -5.63 3.20
CA ASP A 237 -21.69 -6.41 4.32
C ASP A 237 -20.62 -6.37 5.40
N ASP A 238 -20.62 -5.26 6.14
CA ASP A 238 -19.85 -5.04 7.36
C ASP A 238 -20.33 -5.94 8.51
N GLY A 239 -21.53 -6.49 8.42
CA GLY A 239 -22.09 -7.48 9.35
C GLY A 239 -21.76 -8.94 9.04
N MET A 240 -21.18 -9.24 7.87
CA MET A 240 -20.83 -10.61 7.49
C MET A 240 -19.68 -11.16 8.33
N THR A 241 -19.98 -12.18 9.13
CA THR A 241 -19.03 -12.85 10.04
C THR A 241 -18.59 -14.24 9.57
N SER A 242 -19.37 -14.87 8.69
CA SER A 242 -19.08 -16.20 8.13
C SER A 242 -17.93 -16.12 7.12
N ILE A 243 -16.82 -16.82 7.40
CA ILE A 243 -15.65 -16.88 6.50
C ILE A 243 -16.05 -17.39 5.11
N THR A 244 -16.92 -18.40 5.05
CA THR A 244 -17.39 -18.99 3.79
C THR A 244 -18.13 -17.96 2.94
N ASP A 245 -19.00 -17.15 3.55
CA ASP A 245 -19.79 -16.15 2.83
C ASP A 245 -18.91 -14.97 2.38
N ILE A 246 -17.97 -14.54 3.24
CA ILE A 246 -16.97 -13.52 2.90
C ILE A 246 -16.17 -13.99 1.68
N GLN A 247 -15.63 -15.21 1.74
CA GLN A 247 -14.85 -15.78 0.66
C GLN A 247 -15.67 -15.89 -0.64
N ALA A 248 -16.93 -16.34 -0.56
CA ALA A 248 -17.80 -16.45 -1.72
C ALA A 248 -18.15 -15.09 -2.35
N LEU A 249 -18.38 -14.06 -1.53
CA LEU A 249 -18.66 -12.71 -1.99
C LEU A 249 -17.45 -12.09 -2.69
N TYR A 250 -16.31 -12.04 -2.01
CA TYR A 250 -15.11 -11.36 -2.52
C TYR A 250 -14.43 -12.14 -3.65
N SER A 251 -14.58 -13.47 -3.73
CA SER A 251 -14.14 -14.24 -4.90
C SER A 251 -14.80 -13.71 -6.18
N LYS A 252 -16.11 -13.42 -6.18
CA LYS A 252 -16.81 -12.88 -7.35
C LYS A 252 -16.25 -11.53 -7.81
N TYR A 253 -15.78 -10.70 -6.87
CA TYR A 253 -15.11 -9.44 -7.20
C TYR A 253 -13.71 -9.69 -7.77
N CYS A 254 -12.94 -10.61 -7.20
CA CYS A 254 -11.66 -11.03 -7.78
C CYS A 254 -11.82 -11.53 -9.22
N ASP A 255 -12.84 -12.32 -9.52
CA ASP A 255 -13.11 -12.79 -10.89
C ASP A 255 -13.25 -11.60 -11.87
N ASP A 256 -13.90 -10.51 -11.43
CA ASP A 256 -14.05 -9.33 -12.26
C ASP A 256 -12.73 -8.62 -12.52
N PHE A 257 -11.89 -8.46 -11.50
CA PHE A 257 -10.57 -7.86 -11.66
C PHE A 257 -9.62 -8.73 -12.51
N HIS A 258 -9.68 -10.05 -12.34
CA HIS A 258 -8.94 -10.99 -13.19
C HIS A 258 -9.35 -10.87 -14.66
N ARG A 259 -10.65 -10.76 -14.96
CA ARG A 259 -11.15 -10.52 -16.32
C ARG A 259 -10.65 -9.22 -16.94
N GLN A 260 -10.32 -8.22 -16.13
CA GLN A 260 -9.73 -6.95 -16.59
C GLN A 260 -8.20 -7.02 -16.73
N GLY A 261 -7.56 -8.09 -16.25
CA GLY A 261 -6.14 -8.35 -16.46
C GLY A 261 -5.29 -8.42 -15.19
N ALA A 262 -5.87 -8.25 -14.00
CA ALA A 262 -5.12 -8.37 -12.75
C ALA A 262 -4.65 -9.82 -12.56
N ARG A 263 -3.36 -10.04 -12.30
CA ARG A 263 -2.80 -11.41 -12.16
C ARG A 263 -2.99 -11.95 -10.74
N CYS A 264 -2.71 -11.13 -9.74
CA CYS A 264 -2.99 -11.36 -8.33
C CYS A 264 -3.88 -10.23 -7.80
N VAL A 265 -4.95 -10.57 -7.09
CA VAL A 265 -5.85 -9.63 -6.43
C VAL A 265 -5.81 -9.88 -4.94
N VAL A 266 -5.47 -8.87 -4.15
CA VAL A 266 -5.42 -8.92 -2.69
C VAL A 266 -6.39 -7.91 -2.13
N ILE A 267 -7.38 -8.37 -1.36
CA ILE A 267 -8.42 -7.55 -0.74
C ILE A 267 -8.23 -7.56 0.77
N THR A 268 -7.90 -6.41 1.34
CA THR A 268 -7.81 -6.21 2.79
C THR A 268 -9.19 -5.92 3.37
N LEU A 269 -9.54 -6.66 4.43
CA LEU A 269 -10.88 -6.70 5.04
C LEU A 269 -10.87 -6.21 6.49
N GLY A 270 -9.85 -5.43 6.87
CA GLY A 270 -9.64 -4.92 8.23
C GLY A 270 -9.46 -6.07 9.24
N HIS A 271 -10.18 -5.99 10.37
CA HIS A 271 -10.17 -7.01 11.41
C HIS A 271 -10.64 -8.41 10.97
N ARG A 272 -11.19 -8.57 9.76
CA ARG A 272 -11.55 -9.89 9.21
C ARG A 272 -10.36 -10.60 8.58
N GLY A 273 -9.32 -9.86 8.16
CA GLY A 273 -8.13 -10.42 7.52
C GLY A 273 -8.00 -10.01 6.06
N VAL A 274 -7.50 -10.93 5.24
CA VAL A 274 -7.16 -10.68 3.84
C VAL A 274 -7.68 -11.81 2.97
N LEU A 275 -8.28 -11.47 1.84
CA LEU A 275 -8.58 -12.43 0.78
C LEU A 275 -7.61 -12.22 -0.37
N ALA A 276 -7.01 -13.29 -0.86
CA ALA A 276 -6.16 -13.24 -2.03
C ALA A 276 -6.63 -14.22 -3.09
N SER A 277 -6.60 -13.77 -4.33
CA SER A 277 -6.96 -14.54 -5.50
C SER A 277 -5.88 -14.42 -6.55
N TYR A 278 -5.48 -15.54 -7.13
CA TYR A 278 -4.49 -15.56 -8.20
C TYR A 278 -4.85 -16.59 -9.27
N LEU A 279 -4.34 -16.35 -10.47
CA LEU A 279 -4.53 -17.22 -11.62
C LEU A 279 -3.58 -18.43 -11.53
N GLU A 280 -4.14 -19.62 -11.72
CA GLU A 280 -3.39 -20.85 -11.91
C GLU A 280 -2.64 -20.82 -13.26
N PRO A 281 -1.61 -21.68 -13.42
CA PRO A 281 -1.01 -21.91 -14.73
C PRO A 281 -2.08 -22.21 -15.77
N PRO A 282 -1.99 -21.62 -16.98
CA PRO A 282 -2.96 -21.87 -18.04
C PRO A 282 -2.96 -23.35 -18.41
N ASP A 283 -4.16 -23.88 -18.66
CA ASP A 283 -4.36 -25.22 -19.19
C ASP A 283 -3.94 -25.33 -20.67
N ALA A 284 -4.13 -26.51 -21.28
CA ALA A 284 -3.78 -26.75 -22.68
C ALA A 284 -4.54 -25.86 -23.68
N ASN A 285 -5.60 -25.17 -23.26
CA ASN A 285 -6.40 -24.24 -24.06
C ASN A 285 -6.14 -22.77 -23.71
N ASP A 286 -5.06 -22.49 -22.99
CA ASP A 286 -4.69 -21.15 -22.49
C ASP A 286 -5.70 -20.56 -21.48
N ASN A 287 -6.51 -21.40 -20.83
CA ASN A 287 -7.41 -20.97 -19.77
C ASN A 287 -6.73 -21.11 -18.40
N SER A 288 -6.65 -20.04 -17.64
CA SER A 288 -6.22 -20.09 -16.25
C SER A 288 -7.42 -20.28 -15.32
N GLY A 289 -7.36 -21.31 -14.49
CA GLY A 289 -8.22 -21.43 -13.30
C GLY A 289 -7.88 -20.34 -12.27
N GLN A 290 -8.75 -20.16 -11.28
CA GLN A 290 -8.53 -19.22 -10.19
C GLN A 290 -8.47 -19.98 -8.87
N ARG A 291 -7.56 -19.57 -7.99
CA ARG A 291 -7.59 -19.98 -6.58
C ARG A 291 -7.76 -18.77 -5.68
N THR A 292 -8.71 -18.88 -4.76
CA THR A 292 -8.92 -17.90 -3.70
C THR A 292 -8.56 -18.50 -2.35
N PHE A 293 -7.84 -17.73 -1.54
CA PHE A 293 -7.47 -18.06 -0.17
C PHE A 293 -7.89 -16.93 0.77
N PHE A 294 -8.39 -17.32 1.93
CA PHE A 294 -8.73 -16.39 3.00
C PHE A 294 -7.76 -16.56 4.16
N TYR A 295 -7.16 -15.44 4.57
CA TYR A 295 -6.21 -15.35 5.67
C TYR A 295 -6.87 -14.56 6.80
N PRO A 296 -7.45 -15.24 7.81
CA PRO A 296 -8.16 -14.56 8.89
C PRO A 296 -7.19 -13.71 9.71
N ALA A 297 -7.62 -12.51 10.11
CA ALA A 297 -6.84 -11.71 11.05
C ALA A 297 -6.75 -12.41 12.40
N THR A 298 -5.53 -12.53 12.90
CA THR A 298 -5.26 -13.09 14.23
C THR A 298 -4.88 -11.96 15.15
N LYS A 299 -5.73 -11.72 16.15
CA LYS A 299 -5.61 -10.59 17.07
C LYS A 299 -4.31 -10.69 17.88
N ARG A 300 -3.37 -9.76 17.67
CA ARG A 300 -2.12 -9.68 18.45
C ARG A 300 -2.31 -8.92 19.77
N SER A 301 -3.03 -7.80 19.75
CA SER A 301 -3.26 -6.91 20.90
C SER A 301 -4.75 -6.66 21.11
N GLU A 302 -5.15 -6.34 22.35
CA GLU A 302 -6.52 -5.95 22.68
C GLU A 302 -6.87 -4.52 22.31
N GLU A 303 -5.88 -3.65 22.12
CA GLU A 303 -6.08 -2.21 21.98
C GLU A 303 -5.79 -1.75 20.54
N LEU A 304 -6.86 -1.65 19.74
CA LEU A 304 -6.85 -0.95 18.45
C LEU A 304 -6.79 0.57 18.73
N VAL A 305 -5.73 1.23 18.28
CA VAL A 305 -5.49 2.66 18.57
C VAL A 305 -5.86 3.56 17.39
N ASP A 306 -5.43 3.21 16.18
CA ASP A 306 -5.62 3.99 14.95
C ASP A 306 -5.33 3.14 13.71
N GLU A 307 -6.28 2.97 12.78
CA GLU A 307 -6.05 2.20 11.55
C GLU A 307 -5.31 2.98 10.44
N THR A 308 -5.01 4.26 10.66
CA THR A 308 -4.38 5.12 9.65
C THR A 308 -3.00 4.57 9.25
N GLY A 309 -2.76 4.40 7.94
CA GLY A 309 -1.49 3.91 7.40
C GLY A 309 -1.29 2.39 7.48
N ALA A 310 -2.19 1.63 8.14
CA ALA A 310 -2.05 0.17 8.27
C ALA A 310 -2.03 -0.55 6.91
N SER A 311 -2.82 -0.08 5.94
CA SER A 311 -2.81 -0.63 4.57
C SER A 311 -1.50 -0.34 3.84
N ASP A 312 -0.87 0.81 4.08
CA ASP A 312 0.42 1.16 3.45
C ASP A 312 1.56 0.34 4.05
N ALA A 313 1.53 0.09 5.37
CA ALA A 313 2.45 -0.82 6.04
C ALA A 313 2.29 -2.27 5.54
N PHE A 314 1.05 -2.73 5.35
CA PHE A 314 0.76 -4.01 4.71
C PHE A 314 1.42 -4.10 3.32
N ILE A 315 1.18 -3.10 2.46
CA ILE A 315 1.69 -3.08 1.08
C ILE A 315 3.21 -3.05 1.05
N GLY A 316 3.85 -2.26 1.91
CA GLY A 316 5.31 -2.18 1.97
C GLY A 316 5.96 -3.50 2.35
N ALA A 317 5.45 -4.17 3.39
CA ALA A 317 5.95 -5.48 3.81
C ALA A 317 5.66 -6.58 2.77
N TYR A 318 4.47 -6.54 2.15
CA TYR A 318 4.10 -7.43 1.04
C TYR A 318 5.07 -7.26 -0.14
N ALA A 319 5.34 -6.02 -0.55
CA ALA A 319 6.20 -5.68 -1.68
C ALA A 319 7.64 -6.19 -1.49
N VAL A 320 8.20 -6.03 -0.29
CA VAL A 320 9.53 -6.55 0.05
C VAL A 320 9.59 -8.07 -0.04
N GLU A 321 8.55 -8.76 0.43
CA GLU A 321 8.50 -10.22 0.39
C GLU A 321 8.39 -10.74 -1.05
N ILE A 322 7.52 -10.14 -1.87
CA ILE A 322 7.44 -10.45 -3.31
C ILE A 322 8.81 -10.24 -3.98
N LEU A 323 9.43 -9.08 -3.76
CA LEU A 323 10.73 -8.75 -4.36
C LEU A 323 11.83 -9.75 -3.98
N ARG A 324 11.86 -10.22 -2.73
CA ARG A 324 12.81 -11.25 -2.29
C ARG A 324 12.59 -12.59 -2.98
N GLN A 325 11.33 -13.02 -3.11
CA GLN A 325 10.99 -14.26 -3.82
C GLN A 325 11.36 -14.19 -5.31
N MET A 326 11.24 -13.01 -5.92
CA MET A 326 11.65 -12.76 -7.30
C MET A 326 13.17 -12.86 -7.52
N LYS A 327 13.99 -12.55 -6.51
CA LYS A 327 15.46 -12.60 -6.58
C LYS A 327 16.05 -13.99 -6.28
N THR A 328 15.21 -15.00 -6.03
CA THR A 328 15.68 -16.37 -5.85
C THR A 328 16.27 -16.93 -7.16
N PRO A 329 17.24 -17.88 -7.11
CA PRO A 329 17.80 -18.48 -8.32
C PRO A 329 16.76 -19.09 -9.26
N ALA A 330 15.62 -19.53 -8.73
CA ALA A 330 14.50 -20.09 -9.51
C ALA A 330 13.77 -19.03 -10.35
N ASN A 331 13.70 -17.78 -9.87
CA ASN A 331 12.92 -16.70 -10.47
C ASN A 331 13.78 -15.59 -11.11
N LEU A 332 15.11 -15.69 -11.00
CA LEU A 332 16.04 -14.67 -11.47
C LEU A 332 15.92 -14.45 -12.99
N ASN A 333 15.76 -13.18 -13.41
CA ASN A 333 15.53 -12.74 -14.80
C ASN A 333 14.17 -13.13 -15.41
N LEU A 334 13.22 -13.62 -14.60
CA LEU A 334 11.84 -13.78 -15.00
C LEU A 334 11.01 -12.61 -14.44
N ARG A 335 9.90 -12.28 -15.12
CA ARG A 335 8.76 -11.62 -14.48
C ARG A 335 7.85 -12.74 -13.98
N PRO A 336 8.07 -13.27 -12.76
CA PRO A 336 7.36 -14.45 -12.27
C PRO A 336 5.85 -14.20 -12.28
N ARG A 337 5.12 -15.26 -12.60
CA ARG A 337 3.65 -15.25 -12.51
C ARG A 337 3.27 -15.50 -11.05
N SER A 338 2.03 -15.14 -10.68
CA SER A 338 1.59 -15.22 -9.29
C SER A 338 1.69 -16.61 -8.67
N PHE A 339 1.63 -17.68 -9.48
CA PHE A 339 1.80 -19.05 -9.01
C PHE A 339 3.27 -19.49 -8.83
N ASP A 340 4.24 -18.69 -9.29
CA ASP A 340 5.68 -18.88 -9.04
C ASP A 340 6.11 -18.28 -7.67
N LEU A 341 5.18 -17.62 -6.99
CA LEU A 341 5.38 -16.84 -5.77
C LEU A 341 4.59 -17.43 -4.60
N ASP A 342 5.18 -17.42 -3.41
CA ASP A 342 4.48 -17.67 -2.15
C ASP A 342 3.75 -16.39 -1.70
N ILE A 343 2.58 -16.18 -2.31
CA ILE A 343 1.67 -15.09 -1.98
C ILE A 343 1.21 -15.16 -0.51
N GLY A 344 1.13 -16.36 0.07
CA GLY A 344 0.75 -16.55 1.47
C GLY A 344 1.74 -15.93 2.43
N SER A 345 3.05 -16.15 2.20
CA SER A 345 4.11 -15.51 2.99
C SER A 345 4.08 -13.98 2.88
N ALA A 346 3.88 -13.44 1.68
CA ALA A 346 3.77 -12.00 1.48
C ALA A 346 2.56 -11.40 2.21
N ILE A 347 1.41 -12.09 2.22
CA ILE A 347 0.23 -11.70 2.99
C ILE A 347 0.50 -11.76 4.47
N GLU A 348 1.15 -12.82 4.97
CA GLU A 348 1.49 -12.94 6.39
C GLU A 348 2.37 -11.77 6.84
N HIS A 349 3.41 -11.42 6.08
CA HIS A 349 4.27 -10.27 6.38
C HIS A 349 3.48 -8.96 6.35
N GLY A 350 2.63 -8.76 5.34
CA GLY A 350 1.75 -7.62 5.25
C GLY A 350 0.81 -7.50 6.46
N MET A 351 0.14 -8.58 6.84
CA MET A 351 -0.79 -8.60 7.97
C MET A 351 -0.10 -8.26 9.28
N LYS A 352 1.11 -8.79 9.50
CA LYS A 352 1.91 -8.49 10.68
C LYS A 352 2.30 -7.02 10.76
N ALA A 353 2.81 -6.45 9.68
CA ALA A 353 3.20 -5.05 9.62
C ALA A 353 1.98 -4.11 9.77
N GLY A 354 0.89 -4.39 9.05
CA GLY A 354 -0.35 -3.62 9.14
C GLY A 354 -0.97 -3.65 10.54
N ALA A 355 -1.04 -4.83 11.17
CA ALA A 355 -1.57 -4.98 12.53
C ALA A 355 -0.76 -4.18 13.56
N LEU A 356 0.58 -4.21 13.46
CA LEU A 356 1.46 -3.42 14.32
C LEU A 356 1.25 -1.91 14.19
N THR A 357 1.04 -1.42 12.97
CA THR A 357 0.71 -0.01 12.74
C THR A 357 -0.53 0.39 13.51
N THR A 358 -1.52 -0.50 13.64
CA THR A 358 -2.77 -0.17 14.35
C THR A 358 -2.65 -0.02 15.87
N GLU A 359 -1.52 -0.45 16.45
CA GLU A 359 -1.25 -0.37 17.89
C GLU A 359 -0.68 1.00 18.29
N SER A 360 -0.44 1.90 17.33
CA SER A 360 0.12 3.24 17.56
C SER A 360 -0.72 4.29 16.83
N PHE A 361 -0.83 5.47 17.42
CA PHE A 361 -1.55 6.58 16.80
C PHE A 361 -0.70 7.24 15.70
N GLY A 362 -1.34 7.60 14.57
CA GLY A 362 -0.70 8.27 13.43
C GLY A 362 -0.43 7.36 12.22
N SER A 363 -0.16 7.97 11.06
CA SER A 363 0.16 7.25 9.81
C SER A 363 1.65 6.91 9.71
N PHE A 364 2.45 7.78 9.11
CA PHE A 364 3.89 7.65 8.90
C PHE A 364 4.69 7.28 10.17
N PRO A 365 4.42 7.87 11.36
CA PRO A 365 5.16 7.52 12.57
C PRO A 365 4.92 6.09 13.05
N ALA A 366 3.73 5.54 12.80
CA ALA A 366 3.31 4.22 13.26
C ALA A 366 3.80 3.06 12.36
N ILE A 367 4.38 3.34 11.20
CA ILE A 367 4.90 2.31 10.29
C ILE A 367 6.05 1.54 10.98
N PRO A 368 5.93 0.23 11.22
CA PRO A 368 6.92 -0.51 11.98
C PRO A 368 8.20 -0.78 11.18
N TRP A 369 9.28 -1.07 11.91
CA TRP A 369 10.50 -1.69 11.39
C TRP A 369 10.39 -3.21 11.39
N ARG A 370 11.03 -3.87 10.42
CA ARG A 370 10.96 -5.32 10.19
C ARG A 370 11.15 -6.16 11.45
N GLU A 371 12.10 -5.78 12.28
CA GLU A 371 12.44 -6.47 13.53
C GLU A 371 11.25 -6.58 14.50
N GLN A 372 10.31 -5.62 14.45
CA GLN A 372 9.13 -5.59 15.29
C GLN A 372 8.09 -6.67 14.94
N TRP A 373 8.23 -7.35 13.79
CA TRP A 373 7.41 -8.52 13.43
C TRP A 373 8.17 -9.78 13.01
N MET A 374 9.45 -9.69 12.66
CA MET A 374 10.26 -10.84 12.24
C MET A 374 11.19 -11.39 13.33
N GLY A 375 11.22 -10.79 14.52
CA GLY A 375 12.10 -11.21 15.62
C GLY A 375 11.81 -12.63 16.14
N PRO A 376 12.84 -13.40 16.57
CA PRO A 376 12.71 -14.79 16.99
C PRO A 376 11.81 -14.99 18.22
N GLU A 377 11.58 -13.94 19.01
CA GLU A 377 10.73 -13.99 20.21
C GLU A 377 9.27 -13.60 19.92
N ILE A 378 8.95 -13.21 18.68
CA ILE A 378 7.64 -12.70 18.32
C ILE A 378 6.75 -13.88 17.91
N LYS A 379 5.99 -14.39 18.89
CA LYS A 379 4.92 -15.35 18.64
C LYS A 379 3.74 -14.64 18.02
N TRP A 380 3.65 -14.69 16.70
CA TRP A 380 2.40 -14.42 16.01
C TRP A 380 1.48 -15.61 16.23
N LEU A 381 0.22 -15.35 16.59
CA LEU A 381 -0.83 -16.35 16.52
C LEU A 381 -1.04 -16.67 15.04
N THR A 382 -0.19 -17.48 14.42
CA THR A 382 -0.29 -17.77 12.99
C THR A 382 -1.56 -18.58 12.74
N ALA A 383 -2.47 -18.06 11.92
CA ALA A 383 -3.35 -18.91 11.15
C ALA A 383 -2.48 -19.60 10.11
N ASN A 384 -1.99 -20.81 10.40
CA ASN A 384 -1.44 -21.66 9.37
C ASN A 384 -2.64 -22.18 8.55
N PRO A 385 -2.83 -21.76 7.28
CA PRO A 385 -3.97 -22.18 6.47
C PRO A 385 -3.95 -23.68 6.15
N PHE A 386 -2.84 -24.38 6.41
CA PHE A 386 -2.68 -25.83 6.27
C PHE A 386 -2.90 -26.61 7.58
N PHE A 387 -3.14 -25.93 8.71
CA PHE A 387 -3.59 -26.56 9.96
C PHE A 387 -5.12 -26.50 10.05
N MET A 388 -5.81 -27.13 9.10
CA MET A 388 -7.13 -27.68 9.38
C MET A 388 -6.95 -29.17 9.71
N GLN A 389 -7.04 -29.50 11.00
CA GLN A 389 -7.48 -30.82 11.45
C GLN A 389 -8.87 -30.68 12.06
#